data_AF-A0A0E0BL52-F1
#
_entry.id   AF-A0A0E0BL52-F1
#
_cell.length_a   1.000
_cell.length_b   1.000
_cell.length_c   1.000
_cell.angle_alpha   90.00
_cell.angle_beta   90.00
_cell.angle_gamma   90.00
#
_symmetry.space_group_name_H-M   'P 1'
#
loop_
_entity.id
_entity.type
_entity.pdbx_description
1 polymer ?
#
loop_
_entity_poly.entity_id
_entity_poly.type
_entity_poly.pdbx_seq_one_letter_code
_entity_poly.pdbx_strand_id
1 'polypeptide(L)'
;MAGGDEEGSRSPNRRVVTGDRSKAAPAPAKEKTKTKTTTSAMVPLPLAEVKWILAQKREPYTNPDDIEGFRSSSNPNDNDGFPEELKASCRDSIRRSNILRKVADDHFFEYQSKVRAAMESDGCFMVDADYFERRARGRAKANEAWAKLLDGLPLSDSDSDADEEDDEDMALLAAMGLEFD
;
A
#
# COMPACT_ATOMS: atom_id res chain seq x y z
N MET A 1 10.85 22.25 -61.08
CA MET A 1 10.21 22.74 -59.84
C MET A 1 11.31 23.35 -58.99
N ALA A 2 11.15 24.63 -58.64
CA ALA A 2 12.03 25.39 -57.73
C ALA A 2 12.07 24.72 -56.33
N GLY A 3 13.18 24.72 -55.56
CA GLY A 3 13.87 25.88 -54.95
C GLY A 3 13.10 26.30 -53.68
N GLY A 4 13.63 26.52 -52.49
CA GLY A 4 14.96 26.57 -51.87
C GLY A 4 14.74 26.90 -50.37
N ASP A 5 15.79 26.78 -49.56
CA ASP A 5 15.85 27.13 -48.13
C ASP A 5 15.41 28.57 -47.79
N GLU A 6 15.01 28.84 -46.54
CA GLU A 6 15.60 29.88 -45.67
C GLU A 6 14.81 30.16 -44.37
N GLU A 7 15.60 30.51 -43.34
CA GLU A 7 15.26 31.11 -42.04
C GLU A 7 14.29 32.31 -42.10
N GLY A 8 13.64 32.63 -40.98
CA GLY A 8 13.03 33.95 -40.85
C GLY A 8 12.28 34.22 -39.54
N SER A 9 13.02 34.69 -38.53
CA SER A 9 12.49 35.45 -37.40
C SER A 9 11.52 36.57 -37.82
N ARG A 10 10.43 36.78 -37.06
CA ARG A 10 10.01 38.12 -36.54
C ARG A 10 8.63 38.09 -35.87
N SER A 11 8.62 38.37 -34.57
CA SER A 11 7.52 39.10 -33.93
C SER A 11 7.50 40.55 -34.44
N PRO A 12 6.35 41.23 -34.39
CA PRO A 12 6.34 42.50 -33.68
C PRO A 12 5.08 42.76 -32.84
N ASN A 13 5.33 43.21 -31.61
CA ASN A 13 4.40 43.95 -30.76
C ASN A 13 4.01 45.29 -31.39
N ARG A 14 2.73 45.70 -31.27
CA ARG A 14 2.33 47.11 -31.18
C ARG A 14 0.96 47.20 -30.49
N ARG A 15 0.91 47.59 -29.21
CA ARG A 15 0.57 48.95 -28.69
C ARG A 15 -0.89 49.36 -29.01
N VAL A 16 -1.68 50.02 -28.16
CA VAL A 16 -1.62 50.48 -26.75
C VAL A 16 -2.91 51.33 -26.58
N VAL A 17 -3.49 51.40 -25.36
CA VAL A 17 -4.21 52.58 -24.78
C VAL A 17 -5.61 52.90 -25.37
N THR A 18 -6.68 53.25 -24.65
CA THR A 18 -6.95 53.64 -23.25
C THR A 18 -8.46 53.81 -23.01
N GLY A 19 -8.87 53.63 -21.74
CA GLY A 19 -9.81 54.53 -21.02
C GLY A 19 -11.30 54.20 -21.16
N ASP A 20 -12.16 54.36 -20.16
CA ASP A 20 -12.04 54.91 -18.81
C ASP A 20 -13.36 54.60 -18.04
N ARG A 21 -13.27 54.47 -16.70
CA ARG A 21 -14.29 54.69 -15.62
C ARG A 21 -15.78 54.30 -15.81
N SER A 22 -16.48 53.64 -14.89
CA SER A 22 -16.63 53.85 -13.44
C SER A 22 -17.39 52.66 -12.79
N LYS A 23 -16.89 52.08 -11.67
CA LYS A 23 -17.30 52.30 -10.26
C LYS A 23 -18.48 51.44 -9.75
N ALA A 24 -18.19 50.32 -9.05
CA ALA A 24 -18.94 49.84 -7.87
C ALA A 24 -18.17 48.72 -7.11
N ALA A 25 -17.84 49.01 -5.86
CA ALA A 25 -17.43 48.19 -4.69
C ALA A 25 -16.86 46.75 -4.85
N PRO A 26 -15.65 46.45 -4.31
CA PRO A 26 -15.30 45.08 -3.91
C PRO A 26 -15.99 44.73 -2.59
N ALA A 27 -16.83 43.69 -2.59
CA ALA A 27 -17.26 43.05 -1.37
C ALA A 27 -16.04 42.45 -0.65
N PRO A 28 -15.91 42.57 0.68
CA PRO A 28 -14.85 41.91 1.43
C PRO A 28 -15.17 40.41 1.45
N ALA A 29 -14.65 39.68 0.47
CA ALA A 29 -14.56 38.23 0.56
C ALA A 29 -13.60 37.95 1.71
N LYS A 30 -14.21 37.73 2.87
CA LYS A 30 -13.60 37.40 4.16
C LYS A 30 -12.36 36.56 3.95
N GLU A 31 -11.23 37.22 4.13
CA GLU A 31 -9.97 36.63 4.52
C GLU A 31 -10.25 35.70 5.70
N LYS A 32 -10.44 34.41 5.41
CA LYS A 32 -10.24 33.36 6.39
C LYS A 32 -8.81 32.89 6.22
N THR A 33 -7.90 33.79 6.57
CA THR A 33 -6.59 33.48 7.11
C THR A 33 -6.79 32.50 8.26
N LYS A 34 -6.68 31.22 7.95
CA LYS A 34 -6.36 30.14 8.89
C LYS A 34 -5.91 28.90 8.10
N THR A 35 -4.96 29.09 7.18
CA THR A 35 -3.90 28.10 7.06
C THR A 35 -3.16 28.12 8.40
N LYS A 36 -3.67 27.36 9.37
CA LYS A 36 -2.86 26.89 10.49
C LYS A 36 -1.73 26.10 9.82
N THR A 37 -0.62 26.77 9.53
CA THR A 37 0.69 26.13 9.55
C THR A 37 0.91 25.73 11.00
N THR A 38 0.22 24.67 11.44
CA THR A 38 0.71 23.88 12.55
C THR A 38 2.04 23.33 12.04
N THR A 39 3.11 24.03 12.38
CA THR A 39 4.45 23.45 12.45
C THR A 39 4.33 22.29 13.42
N SER A 40 3.92 21.15 12.88
CA SER A 40 3.92 19.85 13.54
C SER A 40 5.28 19.70 14.18
N ALA A 41 5.32 19.53 15.50
CA ALA A 41 6.57 19.21 16.17
C ALA A 41 7.09 17.91 15.55
N MET A 42 8.32 17.91 15.05
CA MET A 42 8.93 16.69 14.54
C MET A 42 9.65 15.98 15.69
N VAL A 43 9.51 14.65 15.74
CA VAL A 43 10.11 13.78 16.75
C VAL A 43 10.94 12.70 16.06
N PRO A 44 12.05 12.26 16.66
CA PRO A 44 12.85 11.18 16.10
C PRO A 44 12.07 9.87 16.16
N LEU A 45 12.08 9.13 15.04
CA LEU A 45 11.49 7.81 14.97
C LEU A 45 12.30 6.83 15.85
N PRO A 46 11.68 6.03 16.72
CA PRO A 46 12.37 5.06 17.55
C PRO A 46 13.21 4.09 16.73
N LEU A 47 14.42 3.77 17.21
CA LEU A 47 15.35 2.91 16.48
C LEU A 47 14.78 1.51 16.18
N ALA A 48 13.97 0.96 17.09
CA ALA A 48 13.28 -0.30 16.84
C ALA A 48 12.36 -0.24 15.61
N GLU A 49 11.67 0.89 15.43
CA GLU A 49 10.78 1.12 14.29
C GLU A 49 11.58 1.33 13.00
N VAL A 50 12.68 2.08 13.05
CA VAL A 50 13.61 2.22 11.92
C VAL A 50 14.11 0.85 11.46
N LYS A 51 14.58 0.01 12.40
CA LYS A 51 15.05 -1.35 12.08
C LYS A 51 13.93 -2.20 11.47
N TRP A 52 12.73 -2.13 12.02
CA TRP A 52 11.58 -2.85 11.48
C TRP A 52 11.24 -2.41 10.05
N ILE A 53 11.23 -1.09 9.77
CA ILE A 53 11.00 -0.53 8.43
C ILE A 53 12.06 -1.04 7.47
N LEU A 54 13.35 -0.93 7.82
CA LEU A 54 14.45 -1.30 6.92
C LEU A 54 14.59 -2.81 6.71
N ALA A 55 14.04 -3.63 7.61
CA ALA A 55 14.03 -5.08 7.47
C ALA A 55 12.99 -5.60 6.45
N GLN A 56 11.97 -4.80 6.13
CA GLN A 56 10.92 -5.21 5.20
C GLN A 56 11.47 -5.38 3.77
N LYS A 57 11.04 -6.45 3.08
CA LYS A 57 11.43 -6.77 1.71
C LYS A 57 10.20 -6.82 0.80
N ARG A 58 10.42 -6.73 -0.51
CA ARG A 58 9.35 -6.97 -1.48
C ARG A 58 9.05 -8.44 -1.50
N GLU A 59 7.81 -8.76 -1.13
CA GLU A 59 7.28 -10.09 -1.36
C GLU A 59 7.00 -10.29 -2.85
N PRO A 60 7.14 -11.51 -3.40
CA PRO A 60 6.74 -11.82 -4.76
C PRO A 60 5.24 -11.57 -4.98
N TYR A 61 4.88 -11.15 -6.19
CA TYR A 61 3.47 -11.02 -6.58
C TYR A 61 2.95 -12.37 -7.05
N THR A 62 1.73 -12.71 -6.63
CA THR A 62 1.09 -13.97 -7.01
C THR A 62 0.62 -13.89 -8.45
N ASN A 63 1.14 -14.73 -9.34
CA ASN A 63 0.54 -14.89 -10.65
C ASN A 63 -0.74 -15.71 -10.52
N PRO A 64 -1.93 -15.19 -10.91
CA PRO A 64 -3.17 -15.95 -10.81
C PRO A 64 -3.15 -17.26 -11.61
N ASP A 65 -2.36 -17.31 -12.69
CA ASP A 65 -2.27 -18.49 -13.56
C ASP A 65 -1.37 -19.60 -12.95
N ASP A 66 -0.64 -19.29 -11.88
CA ASP A 66 0.14 -20.27 -11.10
C ASP A 66 -0.73 -20.99 -10.05
N ILE A 67 -1.95 -20.50 -9.79
CA ILE A 67 -2.88 -21.09 -8.83
C ILE A 67 -3.71 -22.15 -9.55
N GLU A 68 -3.48 -23.42 -9.21
CA GLU A 68 -4.11 -24.58 -9.84
C GLU A 68 -5.65 -24.48 -9.87
N GLY A 69 -6.28 -24.09 -8.76
CA GLY A 69 -7.74 -23.93 -8.65
C GLY A 69 -8.35 -22.80 -9.49
N PHE A 70 -7.52 -21.90 -10.05
CA PHE A 70 -7.97 -20.84 -10.95
C PHE A 70 -7.53 -21.05 -12.39
N ARG A 71 -6.83 -22.14 -12.72
CA ARG A 71 -6.51 -22.47 -14.11
C ARG A 71 -7.79 -22.89 -14.84
N SER A 72 -7.94 -22.43 -16.07
CA SER A 72 -8.99 -22.96 -16.95
C SER A 72 -8.64 -24.42 -17.26
N SER A 73 -9.57 -25.35 -17.04
CA SER A 73 -9.34 -26.72 -17.49
C SER A 73 -9.34 -26.75 -19.01
N SER A 74 -8.33 -27.39 -19.58
CA SER A 74 -8.25 -27.69 -21.01
C SER A 74 -9.26 -28.77 -21.42
N ASN A 75 -9.83 -29.51 -20.46
CA ASN A 75 -10.71 -30.64 -20.68
C ASN A 75 -12.16 -30.27 -20.33
N PRO A 76 -13.08 -30.25 -21.30
CA PRO A 76 -14.46 -29.83 -21.09
C PRO A 76 -15.27 -30.76 -20.17
N ASN A 77 -14.74 -31.94 -19.81
CA ASN A 77 -15.34 -32.86 -18.85
C ASN A 77 -14.86 -32.65 -17.41
N ASP A 78 -13.83 -31.83 -17.19
CA ASP A 78 -13.36 -31.51 -15.84
C ASP A 78 -14.27 -30.42 -15.27
N ASN A 79 -15.38 -30.84 -14.67
CA ASN A 79 -16.19 -29.97 -13.84
C ASN A 79 -15.68 -30.11 -12.40
N ASP A 80 -14.72 -29.27 -12.03
CA ASP A 80 -14.20 -29.16 -10.67
C ASP A 80 -15.18 -28.45 -9.71
N GLY A 81 -16.44 -28.25 -10.13
CA GLY A 81 -17.50 -27.65 -9.34
C GLY A 81 -17.38 -26.14 -9.18
N PHE A 82 -16.33 -25.52 -9.73
CA PHE A 82 -16.09 -24.08 -9.64
C PHE A 82 -16.43 -23.39 -10.98
N PRO A 83 -17.40 -22.46 -11.02
CA PRO A 83 -17.77 -21.78 -12.26
C PRO A 83 -16.58 -21.05 -12.90
N GLU A 84 -16.37 -21.22 -14.21
CA GLU A 84 -15.27 -20.55 -14.92
C GLU A 84 -15.37 -19.02 -14.84
N GLU A 85 -16.59 -18.46 -14.78
CA GLU A 85 -16.81 -17.04 -14.53
C GLU A 85 -16.26 -16.60 -13.16
N LEU A 86 -16.41 -17.43 -12.13
CA LEU A 86 -15.88 -17.17 -10.80
C LEU A 86 -14.35 -17.27 -10.81
N LYS A 87 -13.77 -18.29 -11.46
CA LYS A 87 -12.31 -18.39 -11.64
C LYS A 87 -11.75 -17.17 -12.37
N ALA A 88 -12.37 -16.75 -13.47
CA ALA A 88 -11.99 -15.56 -14.21
C ALA A 88 -12.04 -14.29 -13.34
N SER A 89 -13.13 -14.13 -12.57
CA SER A 89 -13.28 -13.02 -11.61
C SER A 89 -12.19 -13.04 -10.53
N CYS A 90 -11.84 -14.21 -9.99
CA CYS A 90 -10.73 -14.38 -9.05
C CYS A 90 -9.38 -13.99 -9.66
N ARG A 91 -9.07 -14.48 -10.87
CA ARG A 91 -7.84 -14.11 -11.60
C ARG A 91 -7.74 -12.59 -11.77
N ASP A 92 -8.83 -11.95 -12.18
CA ASP A 92 -8.86 -10.49 -12.36
C ASP A 92 -8.78 -9.72 -11.04
N SER A 93 -9.36 -10.25 -9.95
CA SER A 93 -9.20 -9.71 -8.60
C SER A 93 -7.74 -9.75 -8.13
N ILE A 94 -7.04 -10.86 -8.36
CA ILE A 94 -5.61 -11.02 -8.02
C ILE A 94 -4.76 -10.05 -8.84
N ARG A 95 -4.99 -9.95 -10.16
CA ARG A 95 -4.27 -8.99 -11.03
C ARG A 95 -4.43 -7.56 -10.54
N ARG A 96 -5.66 -7.14 -10.23
CA ARG A 96 -5.94 -5.80 -9.69
C ARG A 96 -5.25 -5.57 -8.34
N SER A 97 -5.33 -6.55 -7.45
CA SER A 97 -4.67 -6.51 -6.14
C SER A 97 -3.15 -6.39 -6.25
N ASN A 98 -2.52 -7.11 -7.18
CA ASN A 98 -1.09 -7.01 -7.45
C ASN A 98 -0.67 -5.62 -7.95
N ILE A 99 -1.48 -5.00 -8.81
CA ILE A 99 -1.21 -3.63 -9.29
C ILE A 99 -1.23 -2.65 -8.12
N LEU A 100 -2.26 -2.72 -7.26
CA LEU A 100 -2.37 -1.87 -6.08
C LEU A 100 -1.22 -2.09 -5.10
N ARG A 101 -0.87 -3.37 -4.85
CA ARG A 101 0.26 -3.73 -3.99
C ARG A 101 1.57 -3.23 -4.54
N LYS A 102 1.80 -3.32 -5.86
CA LYS A 102 3.02 -2.79 -6.49
C LYS A 102 3.18 -1.30 -6.27
N VAL A 103 2.11 -0.52 -6.45
CA VAL A 103 2.14 0.93 -6.20
C VAL A 103 2.43 1.22 -4.72
N ALA A 104 1.80 0.49 -3.80
CA ALA A 104 2.06 0.63 -2.37
C ALA A 104 3.52 0.28 -2.01
N ASP A 105 4.03 -0.82 -2.55
CA ASP A 105 5.43 -1.24 -2.38
C ASP A 105 6.37 -0.16 -2.95
N ASP A 106 6.13 0.37 -4.15
CA ASP A 106 6.96 1.43 -4.73
C ASP A 106 7.06 2.65 -3.79
N HIS A 107 5.93 3.15 -3.30
CA HIS A 107 5.92 4.23 -2.31
C HIS A 107 6.62 3.87 -1.00
N PHE A 108 6.45 2.64 -0.52
CA PHE A 108 7.09 2.19 0.70
C PHE A 108 8.62 2.05 0.55
N PHE A 109 9.11 1.60 -0.60
CA PHE A 109 10.55 1.48 -0.89
C PHE A 109 11.21 2.84 -1.09
N GLU A 110 10.52 3.81 -1.67
CA GLU A 110 10.96 5.21 -1.65
C GLU A 110 11.06 5.73 -0.21
N TYR A 111 10.09 5.42 0.65
CA TYR A 111 10.13 5.78 2.06
C TYR A 111 11.29 5.10 2.81
N GLN A 112 11.53 3.80 2.61
CA GLN A 112 12.69 3.10 3.16
C GLN A 112 14.00 3.76 2.72
N SER A 113 14.11 4.19 1.46
CA SER A 113 15.29 4.88 0.95
C SER A 113 15.51 6.21 1.66
N LYS A 114 14.44 6.98 1.92
CA LYS A 114 14.49 8.22 2.72
C LYS A 114 14.93 7.96 4.16
N VAL A 115 14.40 6.91 4.80
CA VAL A 115 14.79 6.50 6.15
C VAL A 115 16.27 6.14 6.19
N ARG A 116 16.75 5.35 5.22
CA ARG A 116 18.17 4.98 5.14
C ARG A 116 19.07 6.20 5.00
N ALA A 117 18.76 7.09 4.06
CA ALA A 117 19.54 8.30 3.82
C ALA A 117 19.64 9.20 5.07
N ALA A 118 18.53 9.38 5.79
CA ALA A 118 18.53 10.19 7.02
C ALA A 118 19.30 9.51 8.17
N MET A 119 19.23 8.18 8.28
CA MET A 119 20.03 7.44 9.25
C MET A 119 21.53 7.55 8.96
N GLU A 120 21.92 7.64 7.69
CA GLU A 120 23.32 7.83 7.27
C GLU A 120 23.80 9.28 7.47
N SER A 121 22.95 10.28 7.25
CA SER A 121 23.33 11.70 7.36
C SER A 121 23.22 12.24 8.79
N ASP A 122 22.07 12.03 9.43
CA ASP A 122 21.68 12.73 10.66
C ASP A 122 21.66 11.78 11.87
N GLY A 123 21.83 10.48 11.64
CA GLY A 123 21.75 9.44 12.66
C GLY A 123 20.33 9.16 13.16
N CYS A 124 19.32 9.84 12.62
CA CYS A 124 17.92 9.66 12.98
C CYS A 124 16.99 10.02 11.81
N PHE A 125 15.78 9.47 11.82
CA PHE A 125 14.72 9.85 10.87
C PHE A 125 13.61 10.59 11.63
N MET A 126 13.24 11.78 11.16
CA MET A 126 12.27 12.65 11.84
C MET A 126 10.85 12.45 11.27
N VAL A 127 9.86 12.33 12.14
CA VAL A 127 8.43 12.20 11.78
C VAL A 127 7.59 13.22 12.54
N ASP A 128 6.38 13.48 12.07
CA ASP A 128 5.43 14.31 12.82
C ASP A 128 5.12 13.71 14.21
N ALA A 129 4.88 14.56 15.20
CA ALA A 129 4.52 14.13 16.55
C ALA A 129 3.27 13.23 16.58
N ASP A 130 2.36 13.39 15.61
CA ASP A 130 1.13 12.59 15.50
C ASP A 130 1.31 11.26 14.74
N TYR A 131 2.54 10.92 14.32
CA TYR A 131 2.84 9.76 13.47
C TYR A 131 2.26 8.46 14.05
N PHE A 132 2.50 8.20 15.33
CA PHE A 132 2.01 6.98 15.99
C PHE A 132 0.50 6.95 16.14
N GLU A 133 -0.13 8.10 16.36
CA GLU A 133 -1.59 8.20 16.40
C GLU A 133 -2.20 7.92 15.02
N ARG A 134 -1.62 8.50 13.95
CA ARG A 134 -2.04 8.22 12.56
C ARG A 134 -1.90 6.75 12.22
N ARG A 135 -0.76 6.14 12.59
CA ARG A 135 -0.52 4.71 12.40
C ARG A 135 -1.51 3.84 13.18
N ALA A 136 -1.78 4.18 14.44
CA ALA A 136 -2.77 3.47 15.26
C ALA A 136 -4.17 3.54 14.65
N ARG A 137 -4.61 4.72 14.21
CA ARG A 137 -5.89 4.89 13.49
C ARG A 137 -5.94 4.08 12.20
N GLY A 138 -4.85 4.05 11.43
CA GLY A 138 -4.74 3.24 10.22
C GLY A 138 -4.90 1.75 10.51
N ARG A 139 -4.19 1.22 11.51
CA ARG A 139 -4.32 -0.17 11.96
C ARG A 139 -5.72 -0.51 12.45
N ALA A 140 -6.35 0.37 13.22
CA ALA A 140 -7.71 0.16 13.69
C ALA A 140 -8.70 0.03 12.53
N LYS A 141 -8.62 0.90 11.51
CA LYS A 141 -9.46 0.82 10.31
C LYS A 141 -9.23 -0.47 9.51
N ALA A 142 -7.98 -0.89 9.37
CA ALA A 142 -7.65 -2.14 8.71
C ALA A 142 -8.25 -3.33 9.47
N ASN A 143 -8.07 -3.39 10.79
CA ASN A 143 -8.62 -4.44 11.63
C ASN A 143 -10.16 -4.46 11.62
N GLU A 144 -10.80 -3.29 11.63
CA GLU A 144 -12.26 -3.18 11.51
C GLU A 144 -12.75 -3.71 10.16
N ALA A 145 -12.07 -3.36 9.06
CA ALA A 145 -12.40 -3.88 7.74
C ALA A 145 -12.21 -5.41 7.66
N TRP A 146 -11.13 -5.94 8.24
CA TRP A 146 -10.88 -7.37 8.34
C TRP A 146 -11.95 -8.09 9.17
N ALA A 147 -12.32 -7.54 10.33
CA ALA A 147 -13.35 -8.12 11.18
C ALA A 147 -14.71 -8.18 10.45
N LYS A 148 -15.09 -7.12 9.73
CA LYS A 148 -16.32 -7.10 8.92
C LYS A 148 -16.32 -8.11 7.79
N LEU A 149 -15.16 -8.37 7.19
CA LEU A 149 -15.02 -9.39 6.16
C LEU A 149 -15.26 -10.79 6.74
N LEU A 150 -14.73 -11.05 7.95
CA LEU A 150 -14.86 -12.34 8.64
C LEU A 150 -16.27 -12.58 9.20
N ASP A 151 -16.92 -11.56 9.75
CA ASP A 151 -18.28 -11.65 10.31
C ASP A 151 -19.33 -12.13 9.27
N GLY A 152 -19.09 -11.85 7.99
CA GLY A 152 -19.94 -12.30 6.89
C GLY A 152 -19.63 -13.71 6.37
N LEU A 153 -18.60 -14.38 6.88
CA LEU A 153 -18.20 -15.72 6.46
C LEU A 153 -18.64 -16.73 7.53
N PRO A 154 -19.49 -17.71 7.21
CA PRO A 154 -19.68 -18.86 8.08
C PRO A 154 -18.35 -19.62 8.08
N LEU A 155 -17.49 -19.32 9.05
CA LEU A 155 -16.43 -20.23 9.44
C LEU A 155 -17.17 -21.45 9.99
N SER A 156 -17.39 -22.44 9.14
CA SER A 156 -17.88 -23.73 9.62
C SER A 156 -16.89 -24.17 10.68
N ASP A 157 -17.36 -24.28 11.92
CA ASP A 157 -16.70 -25.04 12.98
C ASP A 157 -16.65 -26.50 12.47
N SER A 158 -15.72 -26.79 11.57
CA SER A 158 -15.33 -28.16 11.29
C SER A 158 -14.58 -28.59 12.54
N ASP A 159 -15.36 -29.07 13.50
CA ASP A 159 -14.90 -29.69 14.73
C ASP A 159 -13.74 -30.62 14.39
N SER A 160 -12.55 -30.20 14.82
CA SER A 160 -11.63 -31.04 15.59
C SER A 160 -11.72 -32.54 15.28
N ASP A 161 -11.09 -32.99 14.19
CA ASP A 161 -10.44 -34.29 14.27
C ASP A 161 -9.40 -34.15 15.37
N ALA A 162 -9.69 -34.76 16.52
CA ALA A 162 -8.75 -34.84 17.61
C ALA A 162 -7.46 -35.44 17.07
N ASP A 163 -6.40 -34.65 17.02
CA ASP A 163 -5.06 -35.19 17.16
C ASP A 163 -5.07 -35.89 18.52
N GLU A 164 -5.26 -37.22 18.50
CA GLU A 164 -4.75 -38.06 19.56
C GLU A 164 -3.24 -37.78 19.57
N GLU A 165 -2.82 -36.89 20.48
CA GLU A 165 -1.41 -36.66 20.75
C GLU A 165 -0.77 -38.02 20.98
N ASP A 166 0.18 -38.32 20.10
CA ASP A 166 0.99 -39.50 20.06
C ASP A 166 1.81 -39.57 21.37
N ASP A 167 1.22 -40.19 22.40
CA ASP A 167 1.87 -40.48 23.70
C ASP A 167 3.20 -41.26 23.50
N GLU A 168 3.43 -41.80 22.31
CA GLU A 168 4.61 -42.54 21.89
C GLU A 168 5.85 -41.63 21.73
N ASP A 169 5.68 -40.38 21.27
CA ASP A 169 6.79 -39.44 21.03
C ASP A 169 7.35 -38.85 22.34
N MET A 170 6.49 -38.63 23.34
CA MET A 170 6.92 -38.21 24.69
C MET A 170 7.63 -39.35 25.43
N ALA A 171 7.22 -40.60 25.22
CA ALA A 171 7.92 -41.77 25.75
C ALA A 171 9.30 -41.95 25.11
N LEU A 172 9.43 -41.67 23.81
CA LEU A 172 10.71 -41.70 23.10
C LEU A 172 11.68 -40.61 23.60
N LEU A 173 11.19 -39.40 23.86
CA LEU A 173 11.98 -38.30 24.42
C LEU A 173 12.43 -38.56 25.87
N ALA A 174 11.55 -39.12 26.71
CA ALA A 174 11.90 -39.55 28.06
C ALA A 174 12.90 -40.72 28.05
N ALA A 175 12.78 -41.66 27.11
CA ALA A 175 13.73 -42.76 26.93
C ALA A 175 15.10 -42.29 26.41
N MET A 176 15.16 -41.14 25.71
CA MET A 176 16.41 -40.51 25.29
C MET A 176 17.09 -39.65 26.37
N GLY A 177 16.53 -39.57 27.59
CA GLY A 177 17.20 -38.98 28.75
C GLY A 177 17.44 -37.47 28.67
N LEU A 178 16.64 -36.75 27.88
CA LEU A 178 16.66 -35.29 27.83
C LEU A 178 15.71 -34.72 28.89
N GLU A 179 16.11 -34.82 30.16
CA GLU A 179 15.50 -34.03 31.24
C GLU A 179 15.85 -32.55 31.02
N PHE A 180 14.82 -31.70 30.99
CA PHE A 180 14.96 -30.26 31.09
C PHE A 180 15.11 -29.93 32.60
N ASP A 181 16.25 -29.36 32.98
CA ASP A 181 16.56 -28.85 34.34
C ASP A 181 15.52 -27.81 34.83
#